data_AF-M1A9F2-F1
#
_entry.id   AF-M1A9F2-F1
#
_cell.length_a   1.000
_cell.length_b   1.000
_cell.length_c   1.000
_cell.angle_alpha   90.00
_cell.angle_beta   90.00
_cell.angle_gamma   90.00
#
_symmetry.space_group_name_H-M   'P 1'
#
loop_
_entity.id
_entity.type
_entity.pdbx_description
1 polymer ?
#
loop_
_entity_poly.entity_id
_entity_poly.type
_entity_poly.pdbx_seq_one_letter_code
_entity_poly.pdbx_strand_id
1 'polypeptide(L)'
;MAVQSSHTAFSFLSPLRSHSIVPETSLLSFKPSLVGYPFTATNRRRPFIITVSSKSNNELSVDKKRQLLEQYGLNPDEFLSEPSPKTKKRREQSKSGTGKQVLVEEPKPPRETHKLLQVVGGTARRKKLLSPKSMDVRPMMEVVKAAAFGILQAAGGCPASLRPGRWLDLYSGTGSVGIEAISRGCSEVHFVEMDPWVVSDVLRPNLEWTGFLDASVIHTVRVESFLERAEHFLGEDGSFDYISVTPPYAVVDYSILMDQISKSSIVGENTFILVEYPFRTDMLDSCGCLVKISDRRFGRTHLAIYGPKWALKKKYVEKTKRKQEKLDLLREVEISAS
;
A
#
# COMPACT_ATOMS: atom_id res chain seq x y z
N MET A 1 4.93 -78.91 21.13
CA MET A 1 3.92 -79.04 20.06
C MET A 1 4.39 -78.20 18.87
N ALA A 2 4.61 -78.85 17.72
CA ALA A 2 4.72 -78.35 16.32
C ALA A 2 5.43 -76.99 16.08
N VAL A 3 6.66 -76.89 15.53
CA VAL A 3 7.18 -77.21 14.16
C VAL A 3 6.41 -76.41 13.08
N GLN A 4 6.99 -75.45 12.34
CA GLN A 4 7.80 -75.56 11.10
C GLN A 4 8.38 -74.15 10.76
N SER A 5 9.69 -73.90 10.49
CA SER A 5 10.52 -74.18 9.27
C SER A 5 9.87 -73.68 7.97
N SER A 6 10.47 -72.88 7.06
CA SER A 6 11.79 -72.97 6.38
C SER A 6 12.07 -71.63 5.62
N HIS A 7 13.28 -71.06 5.55
CA HIS A 7 14.39 -71.32 4.59
C HIS A 7 13.92 -71.58 3.13
N THR A 8 14.48 -71.07 2.02
CA THR A 8 15.69 -70.29 1.66
C THR A 8 15.67 -70.00 0.14
N ALA A 9 16.32 -68.90 -0.29
CA ALA A 9 17.18 -68.68 -1.50
C ALA A 9 16.84 -69.34 -2.87
N PHE A 10 17.03 -68.74 -4.05
CA PHE A 10 18.25 -68.22 -4.72
C PHE A 10 17.74 -67.62 -6.08
N SER A 11 18.00 -66.35 -6.43
CA SER A 11 19.08 -65.83 -7.31
C SER A 11 18.92 -65.98 -8.84
N PHE A 12 19.40 -64.93 -9.52
CA PHE A 12 20.11 -64.87 -10.82
C PHE A 12 19.43 -64.20 -12.04
N LEU A 13 20.21 -63.25 -12.59
CA LEU A 13 20.39 -62.84 -14.00
C LEU A 13 19.55 -61.67 -14.57
N SER A 14 20.19 -60.49 -14.62
CA SER A 14 20.19 -59.54 -15.75
C SER A 14 20.88 -60.18 -17.00
N PRO A 15 21.02 -59.57 -18.22
CA PRO A 15 20.78 -58.18 -18.67
C PRO A 15 20.25 -58.04 -20.14
N LEU A 16 20.42 -56.84 -20.74
CA LEU A 16 20.35 -56.43 -22.17
C LEU A 16 19.03 -55.75 -22.60
N ARG A 17 18.95 -54.45 -22.95
CA ARG A 17 19.66 -53.55 -23.89
C ARG A 17 19.16 -53.67 -25.34
N SER A 18 18.55 -52.60 -25.86
CA SER A 18 18.75 -51.98 -27.20
C SER A 18 17.51 -51.14 -27.60
N HIS A 19 17.70 -49.82 -27.75
CA HIS A 19 17.76 -49.06 -29.03
C HIS A 19 16.36 -48.70 -29.58
N SER A 20 15.88 -47.47 -29.33
CA SER A 20 16.11 -46.22 -30.09
C SER A 20 15.35 -46.17 -31.40
N ILE A 21 14.51 -45.15 -31.59
CA ILE A 21 14.35 -44.41 -32.85
C ILE A 21 13.74 -43.04 -32.48
N VAL A 22 14.53 -42.00 -32.75
CA VAL A 22 14.12 -40.60 -32.94
C VAL A 22 13.65 -40.48 -34.40
N PRO A 23 12.80 -39.50 -34.74
CA PRO A 23 13.09 -38.79 -35.97
C PRO A 23 13.14 -37.28 -35.73
N GLU A 24 14.28 -36.74 -36.16
CA GLU A 24 14.58 -35.34 -36.32
C GLU A 24 14.30 -34.94 -37.77
N THR A 25 14.27 -33.63 -38.00
CA THR A 25 14.36 -32.90 -39.27
C THR A 25 13.04 -32.54 -39.98
N SER A 26 12.73 -31.24 -39.96
CA SER A 26 12.94 -30.43 -41.17
C SER A 26 13.01 -28.95 -40.84
N LEU A 27 14.14 -28.36 -41.21
CA LEU A 27 14.40 -26.93 -41.36
C LEU A 27 13.35 -26.29 -42.27
N LEU A 28 12.86 -25.11 -41.90
CA LEU A 28 12.46 -24.07 -42.85
C LEU A 28 12.60 -22.70 -42.18
N SER A 29 13.59 -21.95 -42.67
CA SER A 29 13.77 -20.53 -42.43
C SER A 29 12.63 -19.74 -43.07
N PHE A 30 12.09 -18.71 -42.43
CA PHE A 30 11.54 -17.53 -43.13
C PHE A 30 11.35 -16.36 -42.15
N LYS A 31 12.24 -15.36 -42.25
CA LYS A 31 11.85 -13.93 -42.11
C LYS A 31 11.28 -13.50 -43.47
N PRO A 32 10.32 -12.55 -43.54
CA PRO A 32 10.74 -11.17 -43.84
C PRO A 32 9.84 -10.03 -43.30
N SER A 33 10.46 -8.85 -43.21
CA SER A 33 9.99 -7.45 -43.45
C SER A 33 8.53 -7.03 -43.14
N LEU A 34 8.32 -5.96 -42.35
CA LEU A 34 8.33 -4.54 -42.77
C LEU A 34 7.44 -4.22 -43.99
N VAL A 35 6.19 -3.80 -43.71
CA VAL A 35 5.31 -2.84 -44.45
C VAL A 35 4.22 -2.50 -43.41
N GLY A 36 3.95 -1.29 -42.92
CA GLY A 36 3.99 0.05 -43.51
C GLY A 36 2.61 0.40 -44.06
N TYR A 37 1.81 1.24 -43.38
CA TYR A 37 0.78 2.19 -43.91
C TYR A 37 -0.24 2.60 -42.82
N PRO A 38 -0.93 3.76 -42.95
CA PRO A 38 -0.85 4.84 -41.96
C PRO A 38 -2.22 5.25 -41.37
N PHE A 39 -2.17 6.29 -40.52
CA PHE A 39 -3.29 7.21 -40.19
C PHE A 39 -4.37 6.61 -39.24
N THR A 40 -4.84 7.25 -38.17
CA THR A 40 -5.13 8.68 -37.94
C THR A 40 -4.83 9.08 -36.49
N ALA A 41 -4.27 10.28 -36.34
CA ALA A 41 -4.11 10.98 -35.07
C ALA A 41 -5.47 11.45 -34.52
N THR A 42 -5.77 11.12 -33.26
CA THR A 42 -6.82 11.79 -32.48
C THR A 42 -6.21 12.51 -31.28
N ASN A 43 -6.00 13.80 -31.52
CA ASN A 43 -5.96 14.93 -30.59
C ASN A 43 -6.48 14.63 -29.16
N ARG A 44 -5.58 14.48 -28.19
CA ARG A 44 -5.87 14.75 -26.77
C ARG A 44 -4.89 15.77 -26.23
N ARG A 45 -5.43 16.98 -26.07
CA ARG A 45 -4.81 18.17 -25.49
C ARG A 45 -4.16 17.81 -24.14
N ARG A 46 -2.84 17.90 -24.07
CA ARG A 46 -2.09 18.02 -22.81
C ARG A 46 -2.22 19.48 -22.35
N PRO A 47 -2.52 19.80 -21.08
CA PRO A 47 -2.31 21.15 -20.60
C PRO A 47 -0.79 21.38 -20.54
N PHE A 48 -0.30 22.29 -21.37
CA PHE A 48 1.08 22.78 -21.29
C PHE A 48 1.19 23.60 -19.99
N ILE A 49 1.91 23.09 -19.00
CA ILE A 49 2.41 23.89 -17.89
C ILE A 49 3.67 24.58 -18.38
N ILE A 50 3.60 25.90 -18.57
CA ILE A 50 4.79 26.72 -18.86
C ILE A 50 5.47 27.00 -17.52
N THR A 51 6.52 26.23 -17.20
CA THR A 51 7.45 26.54 -16.12
C THR A 51 8.46 27.56 -16.64
N VAL A 52 8.32 28.83 -16.27
CA VAL A 52 9.39 29.83 -16.47
C VAL A 52 10.38 29.70 -15.32
N SER A 53 11.45 28.94 -15.54
CA SER A 53 12.62 28.96 -14.66
C SER A 53 13.60 30.01 -15.19
N SER A 54 13.76 31.13 -14.50
CA SER A 54 14.87 32.05 -14.74
C SER A 54 15.96 31.80 -13.69
N LYS A 55 16.92 30.95 -14.01
CA LYS A 55 18.26 31.02 -13.41
C LYS A 55 19.13 31.93 -14.29
N SER A 56 19.23 33.21 -13.93
CA SER A 56 20.41 34.08 -14.06
C SER A 56 19.99 35.55 -14.09
N ASN A 57 20.74 36.40 -13.40
CA ASN A 57 20.62 37.85 -13.29
C ASN A 57 20.32 38.58 -14.62
N ASN A 58 19.05 38.75 -14.95
CA ASN A 58 18.63 39.70 -15.97
C ASN A 58 17.22 40.21 -15.62
N GLU A 59 17.12 41.44 -15.09
CA GLU A 59 15.84 42.10 -14.90
C GLU A 59 15.22 42.37 -16.28
N LEU A 60 14.21 41.58 -16.63
CA LEU A 60 13.39 41.84 -17.82
C LEU A 60 12.67 43.17 -17.64
N SER A 61 12.90 44.12 -18.57
CA SER A 61 12.23 45.43 -18.57
C SER A 61 10.71 45.26 -18.52
N VAL A 62 10.05 46.19 -17.83
CA VAL A 62 8.60 46.21 -17.61
C VAL A 62 7.81 46.07 -18.91
N ASP A 63 8.33 46.63 -20.01
CA ASP A 63 7.72 46.56 -21.35
C ASP A 63 7.70 45.14 -21.93
N LYS A 64 8.75 44.34 -21.69
CA LYS A 64 8.80 42.94 -22.12
C LYS A 64 7.84 42.06 -21.32
N LYS A 65 7.63 42.37 -20.04
CA LYS A 65 6.62 41.68 -19.22
C LYS A 65 5.21 41.99 -19.69
N ARG A 66 4.93 43.25 -20.06
CA ARG A 66 3.63 43.69 -20.59
C ARG A 66 3.27 42.93 -21.87
N GLN A 67 4.19 42.89 -22.84
CA GLN A 67 3.97 42.18 -24.12
C GLN A 67 3.74 40.67 -23.94
N LEU A 68 4.47 40.03 -23.01
CA LEU A 68 4.26 38.62 -22.71
C LEU A 68 2.86 38.37 -22.12
N LEU A 69 2.41 39.20 -21.19
CA LEU A 69 1.09 39.05 -20.56
C LEU A 69 -0.04 39.22 -21.60
N GLU A 70 0.08 40.19 -22.50
CA GLU A 70 -0.89 40.41 -23.59
C GLU A 70 -0.92 39.24 -24.59
N GLN A 71 0.23 38.65 -24.92
CA GLN A 71 0.32 37.50 -25.83
C GLN A 71 -0.44 36.27 -25.30
N TYR A 72 -0.57 36.13 -23.98
CA TYR A 72 -1.33 35.06 -23.32
C TYR A 72 -2.76 35.48 -22.91
N GLY A 73 -3.21 36.67 -23.32
CA GLY A 73 -4.57 37.17 -23.06
C GLY A 73 -4.82 37.59 -21.61
N LEU A 74 -3.76 37.90 -20.86
CA LEU A 74 -3.84 38.36 -19.47
C LEU A 74 -3.75 39.89 -19.41
N ASN A 75 -4.52 40.52 -18.51
CA ASN A 75 -4.51 41.97 -18.35
C ASN A 75 -3.23 42.42 -17.59
N PRO A 76 -2.33 43.20 -18.21
CA PRO A 76 -1.06 43.58 -17.57
C PRO A 76 -1.23 44.52 -16.38
N ASP A 77 -2.28 45.33 -16.36
CA ASP A 77 -2.49 46.37 -15.34
C ASP A 77 -2.91 45.78 -13.99
N GLU A 78 -3.36 44.53 -13.96
CA GLU A 78 -3.67 43.78 -12.73
C GLU A 78 -2.41 43.31 -12.00
N PHE A 79 -1.28 43.17 -12.72
CA PHE A 79 -0.04 42.58 -12.20
C PHE A 79 1.11 43.59 -12.00
N LEU A 80 0.99 44.82 -12.51
CA LEU A 80 2.07 45.81 -12.54
C LEU A 80 1.82 47.07 -11.70
N SER A 81 0.81 47.10 -10.82
CA SER A 81 0.56 48.27 -9.97
C SER A 81 1.70 48.52 -8.97
N GLU A 82 2.41 49.64 -9.12
CA GLU A 82 3.52 50.08 -8.26
C GLU A 82 3.08 50.56 -6.86
N PRO A 83 3.99 50.53 -5.85
CA PRO A 83 3.67 50.90 -4.47
C PRO A 83 3.69 52.42 -4.23
N SER A 84 2.68 52.93 -3.50
CA SER A 84 2.58 54.35 -3.12
C SER A 84 3.63 54.80 -2.08
N PRO A 85 4.15 56.05 -2.13
CA PRO A 85 5.28 56.50 -1.30
C PRO A 85 4.87 57.07 0.07
N LYS A 86 5.75 56.87 1.07
CA LYS A 86 5.63 57.31 2.48
C LYS A 86 6.07 58.78 2.68
N THR A 87 5.39 59.54 3.55
CA THR A 87 6.03 60.61 4.37
C THR A 87 5.38 60.83 5.75
N LYS A 88 6.24 61.12 6.74
CA LYS A 88 6.06 61.23 8.21
C LYS A 88 5.27 62.47 8.69
N LYS A 89 4.43 62.34 9.74
CA LYS A 89 4.53 62.96 11.10
C LYS A 89 3.17 63.11 11.83
N ARG A 90 3.17 62.61 13.07
CA ARG A 90 2.57 63.18 14.31
C ARG A 90 1.06 63.01 14.61
N ARG A 91 0.85 62.31 15.75
CA ARG A 91 -0.17 62.41 16.80
C ARG A 91 -1.57 61.81 16.61
N GLU A 92 -1.76 60.78 17.46
CA GLU A 92 -2.87 60.59 18.40
C GLU A 92 -4.26 60.18 17.89
N GLN A 93 -4.73 59.11 18.55
CA GLN A 93 -6.10 58.68 18.80
C GLN A 93 -6.80 57.74 17.81
N SER A 94 -6.83 56.47 18.28
CA SER A 94 -7.97 55.55 18.33
C SER A 94 -8.86 55.39 17.08
N LYS A 95 -8.85 54.18 16.52
CA LYS A 95 -10.02 53.26 16.52
C LYS A 95 -9.72 51.95 15.77
N SER A 96 -9.91 50.85 16.52
CA SER A 96 -10.47 49.55 16.13
C SER A 96 -10.40 49.11 14.65
N GLY A 97 -9.65 48.03 14.42
CA GLY A 97 -9.74 47.20 13.22
C GLY A 97 -8.88 45.95 13.35
N THR A 98 -9.50 44.84 13.74
CA THR A 98 -8.87 43.54 13.98
C THR A 98 -8.24 42.98 12.69
N GLY A 99 -6.96 43.27 12.47
CA GLY A 99 -6.14 42.69 11.40
C GLY A 99 -5.73 41.27 11.76
N LYS A 100 -6.26 40.29 11.03
CA LYS A 100 -5.82 38.90 11.04
C LYS A 100 -4.37 38.88 10.54
N GLN A 101 -3.41 38.67 11.44
CA GLN A 101 -2.02 38.46 11.05
C GLN A 101 -1.95 37.21 10.19
N VAL A 102 -1.57 37.36 8.91
CA VAL A 102 -1.08 36.24 8.11
C VAL A 102 0.31 35.94 8.66
N LEU A 103 0.38 34.94 9.53
CA LEU A 103 1.64 34.34 9.96
C LEU A 103 2.35 33.85 8.70
N VAL A 104 3.48 34.45 8.38
CA VAL A 104 4.43 33.90 7.41
C VAL A 104 4.94 32.61 8.04
N GLU A 105 4.48 31.45 7.57
CA GLU A 105 5.02 30.17 7.99
C GLU A 105 6.49 30.13 7.58
N GLU A 106 7.38 30.03 8.57
CA GLU A 106 8.80 29.79 8.32
C GLU A 106 8.97 28.52 7.47
N PRO A 107 9.94 28.49 6.53
CA PRO A 107 10.16 27.31 5.70
C PRO A 107 10.42 26.11 6.59
N LYS A 108 9.53 25.10 6.51
CA LYS A 108 9.68 23.84 7.27
C LYS A 108 11.08 23.29 7.04
N PRO A 109 11.80 22.90 8.11
CA PRO A 109 13.15 22.38 7.97
C PRO A 109 13.17 21.18 7.01
N PRO A 110 14.29 20.95 6.30
CA PRO A 110 14.42 19.83 5.38
C PRO A 110 14.09 18.53 6.11
N ARG A 111 13.26 17.69 5.48
CA ARG A 111 12.86 16.41 6.05
C ARG A 111 14.08 15.48 6.09
N GLU A 112 14.32 14.88 7.24
CA GLU A 112 15.45 13.97 7.46
C GLU A 112 14.97 12.53 7.67
N THR A 113 15.87 11.56 7.50
CA THR A 113 15.58 10.13 7.71
C THR A 113 16.45 9.52 8.82
N HIS A 114 16.01 8.38 9.36
CA HIS A 114 16.74 7.57 10.33
C HIS A 114 16.51 6.07 10.05
N LYS A 115 17.27 5.18 10.70
CA LYS A 115 17.20 3.72 10.51
C LYS A 115 16.84 2.95 11.79
N LEU A 116 15.66 3.22 12.34
CA LEU A 116 15.18 2.53 13.55
C LEU A 116 14.33 1.29 13.25
N LEU A 117 13.80 1.16 12.04
CA LEU A 117 13.00 0.01 11.61
C LEU A 117 13.87 -1.09 11.02
N GLN A 118 13.39 -2.34 11.09
CA GLN A 118 14.03 -3.48 10.43
C GLN A 118 13.03 -4.52 9.92
N VAL A 119 13.51 -5.35 9.00
CA VAL A 119 12.80 -6.57 8.57
C VAL A 119 12.96 -7.66 9.62
N VAL A 120 11.86 -8.28 10.04
CA VAL A 120 11.81 -9.20 11.18
C VAL A 120 12.12 -10.64 10.76
N GLY A 121 11.59 -11.09 9.62
CA GLY A 121 11.72 -12.46 9.12
C GLY A 121 11.91 -12.53 7.61
N GLY A 122 12.09 -13.74 7.10
CA GLY A 122 12.27 -14.00 5.67
C GLY A 122 13.70 -13.75 5.15
N THR A 123 13.83 -13.63 3.83
CA THR A 123 15.11 -13.52 3.11
C THR A 123 15.87 -12.22 3.39
N ALA A 124 15.16 -11.11 3.66
CA ALA A 124 15.73 -9.81 3.99
C ALA A 124 15.83 -9.56 5.51
N ARG A 125 15.68 -10.60 6.35
CA ARG A 125 15.69 -10.49 7.81
C ARG A 125 16.88 -9.67 8.33
N ARG A 126 16.62 -8.83 9.34
CA ARG A 126 17.56 -7.90 10.00
C ARG A 126 18.08 -6.74 9.14
N LYS A 127 17.68 -6.61 7.87
CA LYS A 127 17.96 -5.39 7.10
C LYS A 127 17.27 -4.20 7.77
N LYS A 128 18.04 -3.14 8.05
CA LYS A 128 17.53 -1.87 8.57
C LYS A 128 16.86 -1.08 7.46
N LEU A 129 15.75 -0.42 7.77
CA LEU A 129 14.96 0.38 6.83
C LEU A 129 15.02 1.86 7.23
N LEU A 130 15.07 2.72 6.21
CA LEU A 130 14.89 4.16 6.35
C LEU A 130 13.46 4.47 6.79
N SER A 131 13.34 5.50 7.61
CA SER A 131 12.08 6.08 8.10
C SER A 131 12.23 7.59 8.22
N PRO A 132 11.19 8.40 7.96
CA PRO A 132 11.26 9.84 8.20
C PRO A 132 11.42 10.15 9.70
N LYS A 133 12.27 11.12 10.04
CA LYS A 133 12.50 11.55 11.44
C LYS A 133 11.30 12.29 12.04
N SER A 134 10.62 13.10 11.24
CA SER A 134 9.53 13.97 11.69
C SER A 134 8.16 13.27 11.72
N MET A 135 8.12 11.95 11.93
CA MET A 135 6.84 11.23 11.89
C MET A 135 5.99 11.55 13.13
N ASP A 136 4.92 12.32 12.93
CA ASP A 136 3.76 12.39 13.85
C ASP A 136 2.98 11.06 13.89
N VAL A 137 3.29 10.13 12.97
CA VAL A 137 2.62 8.84 12.81
C VAL A 137 3.55 7.71 13.23
N ARG A 138 3.09 6.89 14.17
CA ARG A 138 3.87 5.75 14.67
C ARG A 138 3.90 4.62 13.63
N PRO A 139 5.07 4.08 13.24
CA PRO A 139 5.13 2.90 12.38
C PRO A 139 4.64 1.64 13.13
N MET A 140 4.15 0.64 12.38
CA MET A 140 3.77 -0.67 12.95
C MET A 140 4.95 -1.26 13.74
N MET A 141 4.71 -1.63 15.00
CA MET A 141 5.74 -2.19 15.87
C MET A 141 6.24 -3.54 15.35
N GLU A 142 7.52 -3.85 15.54
CA GLU A 142 8.10 -5.14 15.13
C GLU A 142 7.36 -6.35 15.73
N VAL A 143 6.93 -6.26 16.99
CA VAL A 143 6.16 -7.33 17.65
C VAL A 143 4.77 -7.51 17.03
N VAL A 144 4.10 -6.41 16.66
CA VAL A 144 2.79 -6.43 15.99
C VAL A 144 2.95 -7.03 14.59
N LYS A 145 3.96 -6.58 13.83
CA LYS A 145 4.30 -7.11 12.51
C LYS A 145 4.63 -8.60 12.58
N ALA A 146 5.47 -9.04 13.51
CA ALA A 146 5.82 -10.44 13.71
C ALA A 146 4.57 -11.31 13.99
N ALA A 147 3.67 -10.82 14.85
CA ALA A 147 2.43 -11.50 15.18
C ALA A 147 1.48 -11.57 13.98
N ALA A 148 1.36 -10.48 13.19
CA ALA A 148 0.56 -10.43 11.97
C ALA A 148 0.93 -11.55 11.00
N PHE A 149 2.21 -11.59 10.61
CA PHE A 149 2.70 -12.59 9.67
C PHE A 149 2.62 -14.01 10.23
N GLY A 150 2.85 -14.21 11.54
CA GLY A 150 2.67 -15.51 12.17
C GLY A 150 1.22 -16.01 12.12
N ILE A 151 0.23 -15.11 12.27
CA ILE A 151 -1.19 -15.46 12.13
C ILE A 151 -1.52 -15.79 10.68
N LEU A 152 -1.05 -14.97 9.72
CA LEU A 152 -1.29 -15.19 8.29
C LEU A 152 -0.70 -16.51 7.80
N GLN A 153 0.55 -16.83 8.17
CA GLN A 153 1.20 -18.10 7.85
C GLN A 153 0.43 -19.30 8.42
N ALA A 154 -0.01 -19.22 9.68
CA ALA A 154 -0.82 -20.26 10.30
C ALA A 154 -2.21 -20.41 9.65
N ALA A 155 -2.84 -19.30 9.27
CA ALA A 155 -4.16 -19.29 8.62
C ALA A 155 -4.08 -19.82 7.18
N GLY A 156 -3.02 -19.48 6.45
CA GLY A 156 -2.72 -20.01 5.11
C GLY A 156 -2.18 -21.44 5.10
N GLY A 157 -2.12 -22.13 6.25
CA GLY A 157 -1.69 -23.53 6.32
C GLY A 157 -0.21 -23.78 5.98
N CYS A 158 0.60 -22.73 5.84
CA CYS A 158 2.05 -22.84 5.60
C CYS A 158 2.80 -22.08 6.71
N PRO A 159 3.27 -22.76 7.78
CA PRO A 159 3.93 -22.08 8.90
C PRO A 159 5.32 -21.54 8.56
N ALA A 160 5.96 -22.04 7.50
CA ALA A 160 7.32 -21.67 7.12
C ALA A 160 7.39 -20.38 6.27
N SER A 161 6.37 -20.11 5.46
CA SER A 161 6.38 -19.04 4.45
C SER A 161 4.96 -18.55 4.18
N LEU A 162 4.81 -17.31 3.74
CA LEU A 162 3.55 -16.89 3.11
C LEU A 162 3.37 -17.67 1.80
N ARG A 163 2.12 -17.83 1.38
CA ARG A 163 1.84 -18.34 0.04
C ARG A 163 2.29 -17.28 -0.97
N PRO A 164 2.90 -17.69 -2.10
CA PRO A 164 3.11 -16.81 -3.24
C PRO A 164 1.79 -16.15 -3.63
N GLY A 165 1.84 -14.89 -4.05
CA GLY A 165 0.65 -14.09 -4.29
C GLY A 165 0.96 -12.60 -4.36
N ARG A 166 -0.10 -11.81 -4.52
CA ARG A 166 -0.07 -10.36 -4.64
C ARG A 166 -0.50 -9.71 -3.33
N TRP A 167 0.29 -8.74 -2.88
CA TRP A 167 -0.01 -7.98 -1.66
C TRP A 167 -0.28 -6.52 -2.00
N LEU A 168 -1.30 -5.93 -1.41
CA LEU A 168 -1.59 -4.50 -1.49
C LEU A 168 -1.31 -3.84 -0.13
N ASP A 169 -0.29 -2.99 -0.06
CA ASP A 169 0.07 -2.24 1.14
C ASP A 169 -0.53 -0.83 1.07
N LEU A 170 -1.71 -0.67 1.68
CA LEU A 170 -2.39 0.63 1.79
C LEU A 170 -1.77 1.44 2.93
N TYR A 171 -1.47 2.71 2.66
CA TYR A 171 -0.71 3.59 3.55
C TYR A 171 0.69 3.05 3.82
N SER A 172 1.37 2.65 2.74
CA SER A 172 2.64 1.90 2.82
C SER A 172 3.77 2.64 3.53
N GLY A 173 3.84 3.98 3.46
CA GLY A 173 4.85 4.78 4.12
C GLY A 173 6.27 4.30 3.79
N THR A 174 6.95 3.76 4.81
CA THR A 174 8.32 3.22 4.67
C THR A 174 8.42 1.92 3.86
N GLY A 175 7.27 1.28 3.56
CA GLY A 175 7.19 -0.05 2.95
C GLY A 175 7.45 -1.20 3.93
N SER A 176 7.53 -0.93 5.24
CA SER A 176 7.93 -1.92 6.25
C SER A 176 7.08 -3.20 6.27
N VAL A 177 5.78 -3.11 5.95
CA VAL A 177 4.86 -4.26 5.92
C VAL A 177 4.98 -5.00 4.59
N GLY A 178 4.86 -4.31 3.45
CA GLY A 178 5.03 -4.94 2.14
C GLY A 178 6.42 -5.58 1.93
N ILE A 179 7.51 -4.93 2.38
CA ILE A 179 8.87 -5.52 2.35
C ILE A 179 8.94 -6.80 3.18
N GLU A 180 8.28 -6.84 4.34
CA GLU A 180 8.20 -8.05 5.16
C GLU A 180 7.42 -9.16 4.45
N ALA A 181 6.39 -8.82 3.66
CA ALA A 181 5.64 -9.77 2.85
C ALA A 181 6.51 -10.40 1.76
N ILE A 182 7.24 -9.60 0.96
CA ILE A 182 8.17 -10.12 -0.08
C ILE A 182 9.26 -10.98 0.57
N SER A 183 9.84 -10.48 1.67
CA SER A 183 10.86 -11.21 2.43
C SER A 183 10.36 -12.61 2.84
N ARG A 184 9.07 -12.75 3.13
CA ARG A 184 8.41 -14.00 3.55
C ARG A 184 7.76 -14.79 2.41
N GLY A 185 8.05 -14.48 1.16
CA GLY A 185 7.65 -15.27 -0.01
C GLY A 185 6.47 -14.75 -0.81
N CYS A 186 5.99 -13.53 -0.56
CA CYS A 186 5.04 -12.86 -1.46
C CYS A 186 5.72 -12.58 -2.81
N SER A 187 4.98 -12.74 -3.91
CA SER A 187 5.52 -12.65 -5.27
C SER A 187 5.62 -11.22 -5.77
N GLU A 188 4.62 -10.41 -5.45
CA GLU A 188 4.51 -9.01 -5.86
C GLU A 188 3.86 -8.20 -4.74
N VAL A 189 4.28 -6.95 -4.58
CA VAL A 189 3.61 -5.98 -3.70
C VAL A 189 3.29 -4.69 -4.43
N HIS A 190 2.05 -4.25 -4.32
CA HIS A 190 1.60 -2.92 -4.68
C HIS A 190 1.65 -2.02 -3.43
N PHE A 191 2.45 -0.96 -3.48
CA PHE A 191 2.57 0.02 -2.41
C PHE A 191 1.78 1.28 -2.76
N VAL A 192 0.83 1.68 -1.91
CA VAL A 192 0.08 2.93 -2.08
C VAL A 192 0.57 3.93 -1.05
N GLU A 193 1.13 5.05 -1.51
CA GLU A 193 1.63 6.14 -0.67
C GLU A 193 1.32 7.47 -1.33
N MET A 194 0.84 8.46 -0.57
CA MET A 194 0.44 9.75 -1.13
C MET A 194 1.59 10.75 -1.18
N ASP A 195 2.55 10.66 -0.27
CA ASP A 195 3.62 11.65 -0.12
C ASP A 195 4.78 11.34 -1.08
N PRO A 196 5.02 12.17 -2.12
CA PRO A 196 6.07 11.89 -3.10
C PRO A 196 7.47 11.85 -2.49
N TRP A 197 7.73 12.63 -1.42
CA TRP A 197 9.01 12.63 -0.74
C TRP A 197 9.23 11.31 0.03
N VAL A 198 8.18 10.76 0.66
CA VAL A 198 8.28 9.44 1.29
C VAL A 198 8.56 8.37 0.22
N VAL A 199 7.93 8.49 -0.96
CA VAL A 199 8.18 7.58 -2.07
C VAL A 199 9.63 7.65 -2.57
N SER A 200 10.13 8.85 -2.86
CA SER A 200 11.47 9.04 -3.45
C SER A 200 12.61 8.82 -2.47
N ASP A 201 12.48 9.29 -1.23
CA ASP A 201 13.59 9.38 -0.28
C ASP A 201 13.57 8.25 0.78
N VAL A 202 12.50 7.47 0.84
CA VAL A 202 12.35 6.39 1.84
C VAL A 202 11.94 5.06 1.23
N LEU A 203 10.75 4.98 0.63
CA LEU A 203 10.19 3.72 0.14
C LEU A 203 11.06 3.11 -0.96
N ARG A 204 11.34 3.86 -2.03
CA ARG A 204 12.15 3.36 -3.16
C ARG A 204 13.58 2.98 -2.71
N PRO A 205 14.31 3.81 -1.95
CA PRO A 205 15.61 3.41 -1.39
C PRO A 205 15.55 2.16 -0.52
N ASN A 206 14.47 1.96 0.26
CA ASN A 206 14.28 0.73 1.04
C ASN A 206 14.08 -0.50 0.16
N LEU A 207 13.33 -0.37 -0.94
CA LEU A 207 13.13 -1.45 -1.91
C LEU A 207 14.42 -1.82 -2.64
N GLU A 208 15.20 -0.82 -3.07
CA GLU A 208 16.54 -1.02 -3.65
C GLU A 208 17.49 -1.70 -2.66
N TRP A 209 17.56 -1.19 -1.42
CA TRP A 209 18.39 -1.75 -0.36
C TRP A 209 18.04 -3.21 -0.02
N THR A 210 16.75 -3.54 -0.08
CA THR A 210 16.27 -4.89 0.19
C THR A 210 16.42 -5.83 -1.01
N GLY A 211 16.53 -5.28 -2.22
CA GLY A 211 16.63 -6.03 -3.47
C GLY A 211 15.27 -6.43 -4.03
N PHE A 212 14.21 -5.68 -3.67
CA PHE A 212 12.82 -6.04 -3.96
C PHE A 212 12.13 -5.07 -4.94
N LEU A 213 12.88 -4.15 -5.55
CA LEU A 213 12.31 -3.18 -6.48
C LEU A 213 11.59 -3.85 -7.66
N ASP A 214 12.14 -4.94 -8.20
CA ASP A 214 11.56 -5.66 -9.35
C ASP A 214 10.24 -6.38 -9.02
N ALA A 215 9.99 -6.69 -7.74
CA ALA A 215 8.78 -7.31 -7.25
C ALA A 215 7.77 -6.28 -6.68
N SER A 216 7.98 -4.99 -6.97
CA SER A 216 7.25 -3.89 -6.35
C SER A 216 6.62 -2.95 -7.39
N VAL A 217 5.36 -2.60 -7.18
CA VAL A 217 4.65 -1.55 -7.94
C VAL A 217 4.30 -0.41 -6.98
N ILE A 218 4.75 0.81 -7.28
CA ILE A 218 4.50 1.97 -6.41
C ILE A 218 3.43 2.87 -7.03
N HIS A 219 2.38 3.15 -6.25
CA HIS A 219 1.27 4.04 -6.61
C HIS A 219 1.36 5.30 -5.75
N THR A 220 1.89 6.39 -6.33
CA THR A 220 2.01 7.69 -5.65
C THR A 220 0.68 8.45 -5.66
N VAL A 221 -0.30 7.97 -4.89
CA VAL A 221 -1.68 8.47 -4.83
C VAL A 221 -2.26 8.33 -3.43
N ARG A 222 -3.33 9.08 -3.14
CA ARG A 222 -4.14 8.85 -1.95
C ARG A 222 -4.86 7.50 -2.04
N VAL A 223 -5.00 6.84 -0.89
CA VAL A 223 -5.67 5.53 -0.79
C VAL A 223 -7.12 5.62 -1.26
N GLU A 224 -7.84 6.68 -0.90
CA GLU A 224 -9.23 6.85 -1.31
C GLU A 224 -9.35 6.87 -2.86
N SER A 225 -8.49 7.66 -3.52
CA SER A 225 -8.43 7.73 -4.99
C SER A 225 -7.86 6.48 -5.66
N PHE A 226 -7.13 5.65 -4.93
CA PHE A 226 -6.72 4.33 -5.40
C PHE A 226 -7.91 3.37 -5.40
N LEU A 227 -8.66 3.31 -4.29
CA LEU A 227 -9.84 2.45 -4.14
C LEU A 227 -10.95 2.78 -5.16
N GLU A 228 -11.18 4.06 -5.44
CA GLU A 228 -12.13 4.53 -6.47
C GLU A 228 -11.79 4.02 -7.89
N ARG A 229 -10.51 3.72 -8.15
CA ARG A 229 -10.02 3.27 -9.46
C ARG A 229 -9.46 1.84 -9.39
N ALA A 230 -9.83 1.09 -8.35
CA ALA A 230 -9.33 -0.25 -8.08
C ALA A 230 -9.38 -1.16 -9.32
N GLU A 231 -10.50 -1.11 -10.06
CA GLU A 231 -10.73 -1.91 -11.26
C GLU A 231 -9.65 -1.72 -12.33
N HIS A 232 -9.04 -0.54 -12.41
CA HIS A 232 -7.97 -0.26 -13.39
C HIS A 232 -6.63 -0.92 -13.02
N PHE A 233 -6.45 -1.31 -11.74
CA PHE A 233 -5.18 -1.82 -11.20
C PHE A 233 -5.18 -3.34 -11.02
N LEU A 234 -6.32 -4.01 -11.16
CA LEU A 234 -6.42 -5.46 -10.97
C LEU A 234 -5.94 -6.25 -12.19
N GLY A 235 -6.02 -5.65 -13.38
CA GLY A 235 -5.62 -6.32 -14.62
C GLY A 235 -6.33 -7.67 -14.81
N GLU A 236 -5.65 -8.62 -15.45
CA GLU A 236 -6.13 -9.99 -15.60
C GLU A 236 -5.93 -10.84 -14.31
N ASP A 237 -5.04 -10.39 -13.40
CA ASP A 237 -4.68 -11.12 -12.19
C ASP A 237 -5.75 -11.06 -11.08
N GLY A 238 -6.76 -10.20 -11.22
CA GLY A 238 -7.90 -10.12 -10.31
C GLY A 238 -7.55 -9.52 -8.94
N SER A 239 -8.31 -9.93 -7.91
CA SER A 239 -8.19 -9.46 -6.51
C SER A 239 -6.81 -9.75 -5.90
N PHE A 240 -6.44 -9.00 -4.86
CA PHE A 240 -5.20 -9.26 -4.12
C PHE A 240 -5.36 -10.43 -3.14
N ASP A 241 -4.31 -11.22 -2.95
CA ASP A 241 -4.28 -12.31 -1.96
C ASP A 241 -4.17 -11.76 -0.53
N TYR A 242 -3.46 -10.64 -0.39
CA TYR A 242 -3.21 -10.00 0.90
C TYR A 242 -3.37 -8.49 0.79
N ILE A 243 -3.95 -7.88 1.82
CA ILE A 243 -4.09 -6.42 1.92
C ILE A 243 -3.66 -5.99 3.32
N SER A 244 -2.73 -5.04 3.44
CA SER A 244 -2.45 -4.34 4.70
C SER A 244 -3.07 -2.95 4.71
N VAL A 245 -3.64 -2.61 5.87
CA VAL A 245 -4.30 -1.33 6.13
C VAL A 245 -3.72 -0.78 7.42
N THR A 246 -2.72 0.10 7.29
CA THR A 246 -2.03 0.72 8.44
C THR A 246 -2.13 2.25 8.41
N PRO A 247 -3.35 2.81 8.45
CA PRO A 247 -3.55 4.24 8.32
C PRO A 247 -3.01 5.03 9.52
N PRO A 248 -2.68 6.32 9.33
CA PRO A 248 -2.40 7.22 10.44
C PRO A 248 -3.66 7.40 11.30
N TYR A 249 -3.63 6.93 12.55
CA TYR A 249 -4.81 6.82 13.41
C TYR A 249 -5.63 8.10 13.57
N ALA A 250 -5.00 9.28 13.51
CA ALA A 250 -5.64 10.56 13.78
C ALA A 250 -6.46 11.13 12.62
N VAL A 251 -6.34 10.56 11.42
CA VAL A 251 -6.80 11.21 10.17
C VAL A 251 -7.82 10.37 9.41
N VAL A 252 -8.05 9.12 9.84
CA VAL A 252 -8.84 8.15 9.07
C VAL A 252 -10.05 7.67 9.86
N ASP A 253 -11.21 7.70 9.20
CA ASP A 253 -12.41 7.01 9.65
C ASP A 253 -12.39 5.56 9.16
N TYR A 254 -12.21 4.63 10.09
CA TYR A 254 -12.15 3.20 9.80
C TYR A 254 -13.48 2.65 9.29
N SER A 255 -14.61 3.23 9.68
CA SER A 255 -15.91 2.76 9.20
C SER A 255 -16.06 2.98 7.70
N ILE A 256 -15.71 4.18 7.23
CA ILE A 256 -15.73 4.55 5.82
C ILE A 256 -14.68 3.77 5.03
N LEU A 257 -13.44 3.71 5.55
CA LEU A 257 -12.35 3.01 4.86
C LEU A 257 -12.65 1.52 4.69
N MET A 258 -13.11 0.85 5.75
CA MET A 258 -13.44 -0.58 5.68
C MET A 258 -14.68 -0.84 4.82
N ASP A 259 -15.65 0.06 4.78
CA ASP A 259 -16.79 -0.02 3.87
C ASP A 259 -16.35 0.09 2.40
N GLN A 260 -15.47 1.04 2.07
CA GLN A 260 -14.89 1.18 0.73
C GLN A 260 -14.11 -0.08 0.32
N ILE A 261 -13.26 -0.61 1.21
CA ILE A 261 -12.51 -1.84 0.95
C ILE A 261 -13.48 -3.01 0.74
N SER A 262 -14.52 -3.13 1.56
CA SER A 262 -15.49 -4.23 1.47
C SER A 262 -16.27 -4.30 0.15
N LYS A 263 -16.46 -3.14 -0.49
CA LYS A 263 -17.19 -2.99 -1.77
C LYS A 263 -16.26 -3.00 -2.98
N SER A 264 -14.96 -2.97 -2.76
CA SER A 264 -13.97 -2.89 -3.84
C SER A 264 -13.66 -4.26 -4.42
N SER A 265 -13.42 -4.30 -5.72
CA SER A 265 -12.97 -5.49 -6.47
C SER A 265 -11.58 -5.98 -6.07
N ILE A 266 -10.82 -5.22 -5.26
CA ILE A 266 -9.53 -5.67 -4.72
C ILE A 266 -9.67 -6.84 -3.75
N VAL A 267 -10.86 -7.07 -3.18
CA VAL A 267 -11.15 -8.12 -2.21
C VAL A 267 -11.84 -9.29 -2.89
N GLY A 268 -11.22 -10.47 -2.84
CA GLY A 268 -11.77 -11.74 -3.29
C GLY A 268 -12.08 -12.69 -2.13
N GLU A 269 -12.71 -13.82 -2.44
CA GLU A 269 -13.11 -14.83 -1.44
C GLU A 269 -11.94 -15.47 -0.68
N ASN A 270 -10.74 -15.42 -1.26
CA ASN A 270 -9.52 -16.00 -0.69
C ASN A 270 -8.56 -14.95 -0.11
N THR A 271 -8.94 -13.67 -0.12
CA THR A 271 -8.11 -12.56 0.35
C THR A 271 -7.97 -12.57 1.88
N PHE A 272 -6.80 -12.18 2.38
CA PHE A 272 -6.59 -11.83 3.78
C PHE A 272 -6.36 -10.33 3.93
N ILE A 273 -7.06 -9.71 4.88
CA ILE A 273 -6.91 -8.28 5.18
C ILE A 273 -6.35 -8.12 6.59
N LEU A 274 -5.18 -7.49 6.70
CA LEU A 274 -4.54 -7.09 7.93
C LEU A 274 -4.87 -5.62 8.22
N VAL A 275 -5.48 -5.33 9.37
CA VAL A 275 -5.84 -3.96 9.75
C VAL A 275 -5.25 -3.62 11.11
N GLU A 276 -4.46 -2.55 11.16
CA GLU A 276 -3.99 -1.94 12.40
C GLU A 276 -4.88 -0.75 12.78
N TYR A 277 -5.37 -0.70 14.02
CA TYR A 277 -6.27 0.35 14.48
C TYR A 277 -6.11 0.69 15.98
N PRO A 278 -6.51 1.87 16.46
CA PRO A 278 -6.35 2.26 17.85
C PRO A 278 -7.34 1.56 18.78
N PHE A 279 -6.94 1.40 20.04
CA PHE A 279 -7.83 0.97 21.13
C PHE A 279 -8.99 1.96 21.27
N ARG A 280 -10.23 1.45 21.22
CA ARG A 280 -11.53 2.16 21.18
C ARG A 280 -12.14 2.41 19.80
N THR A 281 -11.61 1.81 18.73
CA THR A 281 -12.37 1.72 17.47
C THR A 281 -13.13 0.39 17.43
N ASP A 282 -14.44 0.48 17.22
CA ASP A 282 -15.28 -0.70 17.00
C ASP A 282 -15.16 -1.15 15.55
N MET A 283 -14.63 -2.36 15.37
CA MET A 283 -14.45 -2.98 14.06
C MET A 283 -15.49 -4.07 13.85
N LEU A 284 -16.11 -4.08 12.67
CA LEU A 284 -17.08 -5.09 12.26
C LEU A 284 -16.51 -6.52 12.35
N ASP A 285 -17.39 -7.51 12.42
CA ASP A 285 -16.98 -8.93 12.46
C ASP A 285 -16.76 -9.51 11.04
N SER A 286 -17.03 -8.72 9.99
CA SER A 286 -16.84 -9.07 8.58
C SER A 286 -16.39 -7.86 7.75
N CYS A 287 -15.77 -8.13 6.61
CA CYS A 287 -15.42 -7.15 5.58
C CYS A 287 -15.66 -7.80 4.21
N GLY A 288 -16.72 -7.36 3.51
CA GLY A 288 -17.12 -7.96 2.24
C GLY A 288 -17.50 -9.44 2.43
N CYS A 289 -16.92 -10.31 1.61
CA CYS A 289 -17.09 -11.76 1.72
C CYS A 289 -16.24 -12.41 2.85
N LEU A 290 -15.38 -11.63 3.52
CA LEU A 290 -14.44 -12.11 4.53
C LEU A 290 -14.98 -11.98 5.95
N VAL A 291 -14.49 -12.84 6.83
CA VAL A 291 -14.82 -12.85 8.26
C VAL A 291 -13.60 -12.52 9.11
N LYS A 292 -13.79 -11.86 10.25
CA LYS A 292 -12.71 -11.58 11.19
C LYS A 292 -12.23 -12.89 11.83
N ILE A 293 -11.00 -13.30 11.52
CA ILE A 293 -10.39 -14.55 12.01
C ILE A 293 -9.50 -14.35 13.24
N SER A 294 -9.03 -13.12 13.45
CA SER A 294 -8.22 -12.76 14.62
C SER A 294 -8.41 -11.29 14.93
N ASP A 295 -8.38 -10.97 16.22
CA ASP A 295 -8.37 -9.60 16.74
C ASP A 295 -7.53 -9.63 18.01
N ARG A 296 -6.38 -8.95 18.00
CA ARG A 296 -5.39 -8.97 19.09
C ARG A 296 -4.99 -7.57 19.50
N ARG A 297 -4.94 -7.36 20.82
CA ARG A 297 -4.49 -6.12 21.44
C ARG A 297 -2.99 -6.15 21.72
N PHE A 298 -2.31 -5.07 21.33
CA PHE A 298 -0.91 -4.77 21.60
C PHE A 298 -0.81 -3.37 22.23
N GLY A 299 -1.00 -3.30 23.54
CA GLY A 299 -1.03 -2.03 24.26
C GLY A 299 -2.20 -1.14 23.81
N ARG A 300 -1.89 -0.06 23.08
CA ARG A 300 -2.85 0.90 22.51
C ARG A 300 -3.26 0.56 21.06
N THR A 301 -2.61 -0.41 20.45
CA THR A 301 -2.85 -0.84 19.07
C THR A 301 -3.66 -2.14 19.08
N HIS A 302 -4.58 -2.28 18.15
CA HIS A 302 -5.27 -3.52 17.84
C HIS A 302 -4.89 -3.96 16.43
N LEU A 303 -4.85 -5.28 16.26
CA LEU A 303 -4.53 -5.93 15.00
C LEU A 303 -5.66 -6.91 14.68
N ALA A 304 -6.51 -6.53 13.72
CA ALA A 304 -7.51 -7.42 13.17
C ALA A 304 -6.97 -8.07 11.90
N ILE A 305 -7.33 -9.34 11.71
CA ILE A 305 -7.14 -10.06 10.45
C ILE A 305 -8.49 -10.58 10.01
N TYR A 306 -8.91 -10.19 8.82
CA TYR A 306 -10.04 -10.75 8.10
C TYR A 306 -9.51 -11.76 7.09
N GLY A 307 -10.27 -12.81 6.85
CA GLY A 307 -9.92 -13.82 5.87
C GLY A 307 -11.09 -14.70 5.49
N PRO A 308 -10.82 -15.70 4.64
CA PRO A 308 -11.86 -16.60 4.15
C PRO A 308 -12.50 -17.38 5.29
N LYS A 309 -13.77 -17.78 5.12
CA LYS A 309 -14.51 -18.55 6.14
C LYS A 309 -13.78 -19.84 6.53
N TRP A 310 -13.10 -20.50 5.59
CA TRP A 310 -12.34 -21.72 5.84
C TRP A 310 -11.11 -21.50 6.74
N ALA A 311 -10.60 -20.27 6.85
CA ALA A 311 -9.46 -19.93 7.70
C ALA A 311 -9.84 -19.65 9.17
N LEU A 312 -11.15 -19.61 9.48
CA LEU A 312 -11.66 -19.35 10.81
C LEU A 312 -11.42 -20.55 11.74
N LYS A 313 -10.65 -20.35 12.81
CA LYS A 313 -10.37 -21.43 13.79
C LYS A 313 -11.63 -21.76 14.61
N LYS A 314 -11.86 -23.04 14.91
CA LYS A 314 -12.99 -23.53 15.74
C LYS A 314 -13.16 -22.77 17.08
N LYS A 315 -12.06 -22.42 17.76
CA LYS A 315 -12.12 -21.62 19.01
C LYS A 315 -12.69 -20.22 18.83
N TYR A 316 -12.52 -19.62 17.65
CA TYR A 316 -13.07 -18.29 17.36
C TYR A 316 -14.57 -18.36 17.06
N VAL A 317 -15.03 -19.40 16.34
CA VAL A 317 -16.46 -19.71 16.14
C VAL A 317 -17.19 -19.71 17.48
N GLU A 318 -16.66 -20.46 18.45
CA GLU A 318 -17.26 -20.61 19.78
C GLU A 318 -17.35 -19.28 20.54
N LYS A 319 -16.31 -18.43 20.44
CA LYS A 319 -16.27 -17.11 21.09
C LYS A 319 -17.24 -16.12 20.44
N THR A 320 -17.31 -16.09 19.11
CA THR A 320 -18.24 -15.23 18.37
C THR A 320 -19.68 -15.65 18.64
N LYS A 321 -19.96 -16.96 18.67
CA LYS A 321 -21.29 -17.50 19.00
C LYS A 321 -21.75 -17.06 20.40
N ARG A 322 -20.89 -17.19 21.41
CA ARG A 322 -21.18 -16.72 22.77
C ARG A 322 -21.38 -15.20 22.86
N LYS A 323 -20.65 -14.42 22.06
CA LYS A 323 -20.82 -12.96 22.01
C LYS A 323 -22.16 -12.59 21.37
N GLN A 324 -22.55 -13.28 20.30
CA GLN A 324 -23.83 -13.09 19.62
C GLN A 324 -25.00 -13.49 20.53
N GLU A 325 -24.95 -14.66 21.15
CA GLU A 325 -25.95 -15.13 22.13
C GLU A 325 -26.12 -14.12 23.28
N LYS A 326 -25.04 -13.53 23.76
CA LYS A 326 -25.09 -12.48 24.81
C LYS A 326 -25.75 -11.19 24.31
N LEU A 327 -25.50 -10.78 23.06
CA LEU A 327 -26.12 -9.59 22.47
C LEU A 327 -27.61 -9.79 22.22
N ASP A 328 -28.01 -10.98 21.79
CA ASP A 328 -29.41 -11.32 21.55
C ASP A 328 -30.18 -11.39 22.89
N LEU A 329 -29.60 -11.98 23.94
CA LEU A 329 -30.17 -11.96 25.30
C LEU A 329 -30.35 -10.54 25.86
N LEU A 330 -29.41 -9.63 25.59
CA LEU A 330 -29.53 -8.23 26.04
C LEU A 330 -30.66 -7.49 25.30
N ARG A 331 -30.86 -7.77 24.01
CA ARG A 331 -31.96 -7.21 23.22
C ARG A 331 -33.31 -7.74 23.68
N GLU A 332 -33.41 -9.02 24.02
CA GLU A 332 -34.65 -9.60 24.57
C GLU A 332 -35.04 -8.96 25.91
N VAL A 333 -34.07 -8.70 26.79
CA VAL A 333 -34.30 -8.01 28.07
C VAL A 333 -34.76 -6.57 27.87
N GLU A 334 -34.20 -5.84 26.90
CA GLU A 334 -34.64 -4.46 26.58
C GLU A 334 -36.05 -4.42 25.99
N ILE A 335 -36.41 -5.39 25.14
CA ILE A 335 -37.76 -5.50 24.55
C ILE A 335 -38.80 -5.87 25.61
N SER A 336 -38.47 -6.73 26.58
CA SER A 336 -39.38 -7.08 27.68
C SER A 336 -39.54 -5.99 28.73
N ALA A 337 -38.67 -4.98 28.75
CA ALA A 337 -38.71 -3.86 29.69
C ALA A 337 -39.38 -2.59 29.11
N SER A 338 -39.80 -2.62 27.85
CA SER A 338 -40.47 -1.52 27.12
C SER A 338 -41.97 -1.77 26.97
#